data_AF-C2L0F7-F1
#
_entry.id   AF-C2L0F7-F1
#
_cell.length_a   1.000
_cell.length_b   1.000
_cell.length_c   1.000
_cell.angle_alpha   90.00
_cell.angle_beta   90.00
_cell.angle_gamma   90.00
#
_symmetry.space_group_name_H-M   'P 1'
#
loop_
_entity.id
_entity.type
_entity.pdbx_description
1 polymer ?
#
loop_
_entity_poly.entity_id
_entity_poly.type
_entity_poly.pdbx_seq_one_letter_code
_entity_poly.pdbx_strand_id
1 'polypeptide(L)'
;MHENKEAILLFGKDNSIMSVLPQHKTDAIFRVENKDRYDDRDVVITNLIDSYDRLIEFGQKHLNDLFVLDGIVNVNARDRILREIVSNTLAHRDYSSGYPAKMIIDDEKITVENSNLAHGMGALDLQKFEPFPKNPAISKVFREIGLADELGSGMRNTYKYTQLYSGQNPLFEEGDIFRTIIPLKKIATQKVGGGNVPHDVPHSVPHDVPQGRDELIEFIKAQVRLNNKITRQAIAEGAGVSVKTIQRTLKEIDNLKYVGSGNSGHWELNE
;
A
#
# COMPACT_ATOMS: atom_id res chain seq x y z
N MET A 1 -32.80 1.61 -23.32
CA MET A 1 -32.11 2.93 -23.25
C MET A 1 -31.00 2.97 -22.20
N HIS A 2 -30.97 2.06 -21.21
CA HIS A 2 -29.83 1.90 -20.30
C HIS A 2 -28.58 1.39 -21.03
N GLU A 3 -28.67 0.26 -21.76
CA GLU A 3 -27.53 -0.44 -22.42
C GLU A 3 -26.56 0.43 -23.25
N ASN A 4 -27.04 1.53 -23.85
CA ASN A 4 -26.19 2.43 -24.63
C ASN A 4 -25.23 3.25 -23.74
N LYS A 5 -25.59 3.52 -22.48
CA LYS A 5 -24.77 4.31 -21.57
C LYS A 5 -23.60 3.52 -21.02
N GLU A 6 -23.78 2.25 -20.66
CA GLU A 6 -22.68 1.41 -20.17
C GLU A 6 -21.65 1.17 -21.28
N ALA A 7 -22.08 0.96 -22.53
CA ALA A 7 -21.16 0.82 -23.66
C ALA A 7 -20.35 2.10 -23.92
N ILE A 8 -20.99 3.27 -23.84
CA ILE A 8 -20.30 4.57 -23.95
C ILE A 8 -19.32 4.77 -22.79
N LEU A 9 -19.69 4.40 -21.56
CA LEU A 9 -18.78 4.48 -20.42
C LEU A 9 -17.58 3.53 -20.58
N LEU A 10 -17.80 2.30 -21.07
CA LEU A 10 -16.74 1.30 -21.20
C LEU A 10 -15.75 1.59 -22.33
N PHE A 11 -16.23 2.10 -23.47
CA PHE A 11 -15.44 2.16 -24.71
C PHE A 11 -15.54 3.50 -25.45
N GLY A 12 -16.37 4.42 -24.99
CA GLY A 12 -16.64 5.69 -25.66
C GLY A 12 -15.44 6.64 -25.61
N LYS A 13 -15.38 7.54 -26.59
CA LYS A 13 -14.45 8.67 -26.55
C LYS A 13 -14.91 9.68 -25.50
N ASP A 14 -13.98 10.44 -24.94
CA ASP A 14 -14.25 11.47 -23.92
C ASP A 14 -15.40 12.40 -24.32
N ASN A 15 -15.42 12.91 -25.56
CA ASN A 15 -16.50 13.79 -26.03
C ASN A 15 -17.88 13.10 -26.03
N SER A 16 -17.93 11.81 -26.36
CA SER A 16 -19.18 11.02 -26.34
C SER A 16 -19.65 10.80 -24.91
N ILE A 17 -18.73 10.46 -24.00
CA ILE A 17 -19.03 10.32 -22.57
C ILE A 17 -19.56 11.63 -22.01
N MET A 18 -18.85 12.74 -22.22
CA MET A 18 -19.25 14.06 -21.71
C MET A 18 -20.57 14.57 -22.30
N SER A 19 -20.95 14.13 -23.50
CA SER A 19 -22.25 14.47 -24.09
C SER A 19 -23.43 13.75 -23.43
N VAL A 20 -23.19 12.56 -22.84
CA VAL A 20 -24.25 11.71 -22.25
C VAL A 20 -24.24 11.75 -20.72
N LEU A 21 -23.05 11.88 -20.13
CA LEU A 21 -22.77 11.88 -18.70
C LEU A 21 -21.71 12.96 -18.37
N PRO A 22 -22.07 14.26 -18.47
CA PRO A 22 -21.13 15.35 -18.19
C PRO A 22 -20.62 15.37 -16.73
N GLN A 23 -21.33 14.70 -15.83
CA GLN A 23 -20.91 14.50 -14.44
C GLN A 23 -19.90 13.35 -14.25
N HIS A 24 -19.63 12.55 -15.29
CA HIS A 24 -18.65 11.46 -15.21
C HIS A 24 -17.27 12.03 -14.94
N LYS A 25 -16.75 11.67 -13.77
CA LYS A 25 -15.46 12.15 -13.27
C LYS A 25 -15.02 11.31 -12.09
N THR A 26 -13.73 11.00 -12.04
CA THR A 26 -13.05 10.50 -10.85
C THR A 26 -11.86 11.41 -10.55
N ASP A 27 -11.79 11.93 -9.33
CA ASP A 27 -10.64 12.72 -8.85
C ASP A 27 -9.67 11.79 -8.12
N ALA A 28 -8.47 11.59 -8.67
CA ALA A 28 -7.35 10.97 -7.96
C ALA A 28 -6.50 12.06 -7.32
N ILE A 29 -6.25 12.00 -6.01
CA ILE A 29 -5.61 13.07 -5.24
C ILE A 29 -4.54 12.47 -4.35
N PHE A 30 -3.34 13.03 -4.38
CA PHE A 30 -2.26 12.72 -3.47
C PHE A 30 -1.99 13.94 -2.59
N ARG A 31 -1.98 13.76 -1.26
CA ARG A 31 -1.85 14.85 -0.28
C ARG A 31 -1.13 14.40 0.99
N VAL A 32 0.19 14.43 0.95
CA VAL A 32 1.08 14.11 2.08
C VAL A 32 1.72 15.38 2.64
N GLU A 33 2.33 16.21 1.79
CA GLU A 33 3.02 17.44 2.18
C GLU A 33 2.04 18.62 2.19
N ASN A 34 1.34 18.86 1.07
CA ASN A 34 0.38 19.96 0.93
C ASN A 34 -1.04 19.52 1.31
N LYS A 35 -1.37 19.62 2.61
CA LYS A 35 -2.69 19.22 3.14
C LYS A 35 -3.83 20.20 2.80
N ASP A 36 -3.54 21.44 2.41
CA ASP A 36 -4.58 22.43 2.05
C ASP A 36 -5.03 22.35 0.59
N ARG A 37 -4.15 21.89 -0.31
CA ARG A 37 -4.48 21.67 -1.72
C ARG A 37 -4.33 20.18 -2.07
N TYR A 38 -3.19 19.82 -2.62
CA TYR A 38 -2.76 18.48 -2.99
C TYR A 38 -1.34 18.60 -3.53
N ASP A 39 -0.57 17.53 -3.42
CA ASP A 39 0.76 17.40 -4.01
C ASP A 39 0.68 16.98 -5.48
N ASP A 40 -0.31 16.15 -5.79
CA ASP A 40 -0.63 15.72 -7.15
C ASP A 40 -2.13 15.46 -7.28
N ARG A 41 -2.67 15.68 -8.48
CA ARG A 41 -4.07 15.42 -8.77
C ARG A 41 -4.21 14.99 -10.22
N ASP A 42 -4.86 13.86 -10.42
CA ASP A 42 -5.36 13.45 -11.74
C ASP A 42 -6.88 13.56 -11.81
N VAL A 43 -7.38 14.20 -12.87
CA VAL A 43 -8.81 14.31 -13.16
C VAL A 43 -9.13 13.36 -14.31
N VAL A 44 -9.81 12.26 -13.98
CA VAL A 44 -10.12 11.18 -14.92
C VAL A 44 -11.56 11.33 -15.40
N ILE A 45 -11.74 11.63 -16.68
CA ILE A 45 -13.05 11.84 -17.35
C ILE A 45 -13.23 10.95 -18.59
N THR A 46 -12.35 9.95 -18.76
CA THR A 46 -12.32 9.07 -19.92
C THR A 46 -13.11 7.78 -19.67
N ASN A 47 -13.09 6.84 -20.62
CA ASN A 47 -13.80 5.56 -20.50
C ASN A 47 -13.28 4.73 -19.30
N LEU A 48 -14.05 3.74 -18.88
CA LEU A 48 -13.77 2.99 -17.65
C LEU A 48 -12.53 2.12 -17.73
N ILE A 49 -12.12 1.69 -18.93
CA ILE A 49 -10.91 0.88 -19.12
C ILE A 49 -9.68 1.79 -18.94
N ASP A 50 -9.63 2.90 -19.65
CA ASP A 50 -8.54 3.88 -19.52
C ASP A 50 -8.54 4.52 -18.12
N SER A 51 -9.71 4.67 -17.50
CA SER A 51 -9.83 5.15 -16.12
C SER A 51 -9.22 4.17 -15.12
N TYR A 52 -9.38 2.86 -15.34
CA TYR A 52 -8.77 1.84 -14.51
C TYR A 52 -7.25 1.99 -14.55
N ASP A 53 -6.65 2.00 -15.73
CA ASP A 53 -5.19 2.08 -15.91
C ASP A 53 -4.63 3.36 -15.28
N ARG A 54 -5.25 4.52 -15.52
CA ARG A 54 -4.82 5.80 -14.93
C ARG A 54 -4.88 5.81 -13.40
N LEU A 55 -5.92 5.21 -12.81
CA LEU A 55 -6.05 5.13 -11.34
C LEU A 55 -5.03 4.16 -10.74
N ILE A 56 -4.74 3.04 -11.41
CA ILE A 56 -3.67 2.11 -11.02
C ILE A 56 -2.31 2.81 -11.10
N GLU A 57 -2.00 3.48 -12.21
CA GLU A 57 -0.75 4.23 -12.39
C GLU A 57 -0.60 5.32 -11.32
N PHE A 58 -1.69 6.04 -11.00
CA PHE A 58 -1.69 7.04 -9.93
C PHE A 58 -1.37 6.41 -8.57
N GLY A 59 -1.98 5.27 -8.25
CA GLY A 59 -1.67 4.51 -7.04
C GLY A 59 -0.21 4.04 -7.00
N GLN A 60 0.28 3.44 -8.08
CA GLN A 60 1.66 2.93 -8.19
C GLN A 60 2.70 4.05 -8.11
N LYS A 61 2.39 5.23 -8.65
CA LYS A 61 3.25 6.43 -8.60
C LYS A 61 3.47 6.92 -7.17
N HIS A 62 2.43 6.86 -6.33
CA HIS A 62 2.40 7.49 -5.01
C HIS A 62 2.52 6.52 -3.84
N LEU A 63 2.41 5.21 -4.09
CA LEU A 63 2.53 4.17 -3.08
C LEU A 63 3.75 3.29 -3.37
N ASN A 64 4.61 3.13 -2.37
CA ASN A 64 5.78 2.27 -2.43
C ASN A 64 5.37 0.78 -2.49
N ASP A 65 6.07 0.02 -3.33
CA ASP A 65 5.95 -1.44 -3.34
C ASP A 65 6.76 -2.00 -2.16
N LEU A 66 6.05 -2.34 -1.08
CA LEU A 66 6.66 -2.84 0.14
C LEU A 66 6.95 -4.33 0.00
N PHE A 67 8.11 -4.77 0.49
CA PHE A 67 8.41 -6.20 0.58
C PHE A 67 7.51 -6.86 1.62
N VAL A 68 6.59 -7.70 1.14
CA VAL A 68 5.53 -8.31 1.94
C VAL A 68 5.45 -9.80 1.61
N LEU A 69 5.38 -10.64 2.65
CA LEU A 69 5.29 -12.09 2.52
C LEU A 69 3.89 -12.60 2.89
N ASP A 70 3.35 -13.48 2.08
CA ASP A 70 2.21 -14.34 2.40
C ASP A 70 2.74 -15.75 2.67
N GLY A 71 2.94 -16.07 3.95
CA GLY A 71 3.71 -17.23 4.37
C GLY A 71 5.17 -17.11 3.95
N ILE A 72 5.59 -17.90 2.95
CA ILE A 72 6.96 -17.89 2.40
C ILE A 72 7.07 -17.22 1.03
N VAL A 73 5.95 -16.77 0.46
CA VAL A 73 5.89 -16.24 -0.90
C VAL A 73 5.82 -14.72 -0.84
N ASN A 74 6.68 -14.05 -1.61
CA ASN A 74 6.57 -12.60 -1.82
C ASN A 74 5.32 -12.28 -2.64
N VAL A 75 4.52 -11.32 -2.17
CA VAL A 75 3.31 -10.86 -2.83
C VAL A 75 3.33 -9.35 -3.04
N ASN A 76 2.90 -8.90 -4.22
CA ASN A 76 2.66 -7.49 -4.49
C ASN A 76 1.32 -7.07 -3.87
N ALA A 77 1.34 -6.77 -2.56
CA ALA A 77 0.15 -6.43 -1.81
C ALA A 77 -0.46 -5.08 -2.26
N ARG A 78 0.41 -4.10 -2.61
CA ARG A 78 0.00 -2.77 -3.10
C ARG A 78 -0.90 -2.89 -4.32
N ASP A 79 -0.45 -3.58 -5.37
CA ASP A 79 -1.18 -3.64 -6.63
C ASP A 79 -2.45 -4.49 -6.50
N ARG A 80 -2.43 -5.51 -5.63
CA ARG A 80 -3.64 -6.29 -5.33
C ARG A 80 -4.71 -5.47 -4.61
N ILE A 81 -4.32 -4.59 -3.69
CA ILE A 81 -5.24 -3.64 -3.05
C ILE A 81 -5.77 -2.64 -4.09
N LEU A 82 -4.87 -2.03 -4.87
CA LEU A 82 -5.23 -1.02 -5.88
C LEU A 82 -6.21 -1.60 -6.92
N ARG A 83 -5.90 -2.79 -7.46
CA ARG A 83 -6.79 -3.49 -8.39
C ARG A 83 -8.19 -3.66 -7.83
N GLU A 84 -8.29 -4.08 -6.58
CA GLU A 84 -9.57 -4.36 -5.96
C GLU A 84 -10.39 -3.09 -5.69
N ILE A 85 -9.79 -2.05 -5.10
CA ILE A 85 -10.51 -0.81 -4.78
C ILE A 85 -10.89 -0.04 -6.05
N VAL A 86 -10.01 -0.01 -7.07
CA VAL A 86 -10.29 0.68 -8.34
C VAL A 86 -11.38 -0.05 -9.12
N SER A 87 -11.28 -1.38 -9.26
CA SER A 87 -12.32 -2.17 -9.93
C SER A 87 -13.67 -2.05 -9.23
N ASN A 88 -13.70 -2.10 -7.90
CA ASN A 88 -14.95 -1.95 -7.15
C ASN A 88 -15.57 -0.57 -7.37
N THR A 89 -14.79 0.50 -7.29
CA THR A 89 -15.31 1.85 -7.49
C THR A 89 -15.87 2.05 -8.90
N LEU A 90 -15.20 1.57 -9.94
CA LEU A 90 -15.71 1.71 -11.31
C LEU A 90 -16.89 0.77 -11.60
N ALA A 91 -16.88 -0.46 -11.08
CA ALA A 91 -17.94 -1.42 -11.34
C ALA A 91 -19.22 -1.19 -10.51
N HIS A 92 -19.11 -0.59 -9.32
CA HIS A 92 -20.25 -0.46 -8.40
C HIS A 92 -20.76 0.98 -8.21
N ARG A 93 -20.16 1.97 -8.88
CA ARG A 93 -20.61 3.36 -8.84
C ARG A 93 -22.01 3.54 -9.43
N ASP A 94 -22.80 4.39 -8.79
CA ASP A 94 -24.02 4.94 -9.38
C ASP A 94 -23.68 6.11 -10.33
N TYR A 95 -23.62 5.81 -11.63
CA TYR A 95 -23.32 6.79 -12.69
C TYR A 95 -24.47 7.78 -12.97
N SER A 96 -25.64 7.59 -12.36
CA SER A 96 -26.74 8.55 -12.46
C SER A 96 -26.55 9.76 -11.52
N SER A 97 -25.75 9.60 -10.46
CA SER A 97 -25.49 10.64 -9.47
C SER A 97 -24.44 11.66 -9.94
N GLY A 98 -24.64 12.92 -9.55
CA GLY A 98 -23.69 14.01 -9.76
C GLY A 98 -22.50 14.01 -8.80
N TYR A 99 -22.47 13.11 -7.81
CA TYR A 99 -21.35 13.02 -6.88
C TYR A 99 -20.11 12.45 -7.59
N PRO A 100 -19.00 13.20 -7.67
CA PRO A 100 -17.78 12.73 -8.32
C PRO A 100 -17.10 11.67 -7.46
N ALA A 101 -16.68 10.55 -8.07
CA ALA A 101 -15.88 9.57 -7.36
C ALA A 101 -14.50 10.16 -7.02
N LYS A 102 -13.89 9.68 -5.94
CA LYS A 102 -12.60 10.16 -5.44
C LYS A 102 -11.73 8.99 -5.01
N MET A 103 -10.44 9.06 -5.33
CA MET A 103 -9.40 8.25 -4.73
C MET A 103 -8.38 9.20 -4.12
N ILE A 104 -8.30 9.23 -2.79
CA ILE A 104 -7.44 10.14 -2.04
C ILE A 104 -6.37 9.31 -1.33
N ILE A 105 -5.11 9.61 -1.58
CA ILE A 105 -3.96 9.02 -0.90
C ILE A 105 -3.35 10.11 -0.02
N ASP A 106 -3.33 9.88 1.29
CA ASP A 106 -2.63 10.72 2.27
C ASP A 106 -1.53 9.92 3.00
N ASP A 107 -0.93 10.50 4.05
CA ASP A 107 0.16 9.88 4.81
C ASP A 107 -0.30 8.72 5.72
N GLU A 108 -1.60 8.54 5.89
CA GLU A 108 -2.20 7.58 6.82
C GLU A 108 -3.06 6.51 6.13
N LYS A 109 -3.65 6.81 4.97
CA LYS A 109 -4.64 5.94 4.31
C LYS A 109 -4.86 6.26 2.83
N ILE A 110 -5.44 5.30 2.13
CA ILE A 110 -6.18 5.50 0.89
C ILE A 110 -7.67 5.58 1.24
N THR A 111 -8.34 6.65 0.82
CA THR A 111 -9.80 6.79 0.93
C THR A 111 -10.40 6.81 -0.46
N VAL A 112 -11.30 5.88 -0.75
CA VAL A 112 -12.04 5.82 -2.02
C VAL A 112 -13.52 6.04 -1.75
N GLU A 113 -14.12 7.01 -2.45
CA GLU A 113 -15.52 7.39 -2.29
C GLU A 113 -16.23 7.42 -3.64
N ASN A 114 -17.45 6.88 -3.71
CA ASN A 114 -18.31 7.01 -4.88
C ASN A 114 -19.79 7.03 -4.50
N SER A 115 -20.60 7.63 -5.38
CA SER A 115 -22.05 7.51 -5.31
C SER A 115 -22.47 6.05 -5.38
N ASN A 116 -23.55 5.73 -4.68
CA ASN A 116 -23.95 4.37 -4.45
C ASN A 116 -25.47 4.19 -4.42
N LEU A 117 -25.95 3.09 -5.00
CA LEU A 117 -27.31 2.59 -4.78
C LEU A 117 -27.28 1.65 -3.58
N ALA A 118 -27.43 2.22 -2.39
CA ALA A 118 -27.27 1.51 -1.13
C ALA A 118 -28.35 0.44 -0.93
N HIS A 119 -27.91 -0.75 -0.49
CA HIS A 119 -28.81 -1.86 -0.10
C HIS A 119 -28.85 -2.04 1.43
N GLY A 120 -28.10 -1.22 2.15
CA GLY A 120 -27.97 -1.21 3.60
C GLY A 120 -27.24 0.06 4.05
N MET A 121 -27.00 0.18 5.34
CA MET A 121 -26.32 1.33 5.95
C MET A 121 -25.29 0.87 6.97
N GLY A 122 -24.15 1.54 7.01
CA GLY A 122 -23.10 1.34 8.01
C GLY A 122 -21.94 0.49 7.53
N ALA A 123 -21.07 0.11 8.47
CA ALA A 123 -19.88 -0.69 8.17
C ALA A 123 -20.27 -2.11 7.70
N LEU A 124 -19.68 -2.54 6.59
CA LEU A 124 -19.91 -3.88 6.04
C LEU A 124 -19.15 -4.93 6.86
N ASP A 125 -19.84 -6.04 7.16
CA ASP A 125 -19.28 -7.21 7.82
C ASP A 125 -18.92 -8.26 6.77
N LEU A 126 -17.64 -8.65 6.72
CA LEU A 126 -17.11 -9.67 5.80
C LEU A 126 -17.90 -11.00 5.87
N GLN A 127 -18.42 -11.36 7.04
CA GLN A 127 -19.11 -12.63 7.24
C GLN A 127 -20.57 -12.61 6.77
N LYS A 128 -21.17 -11.42 6.68
CA LYS A 128 -22.57 -11.21 6.32
C LYS A 128 -22.76 -10.58 4.95
N PHE A 129 -21.67 -10.18 4.30
CA PHE A 129 -21.70 -9.50 3.03
C PHE A 129 -22.15 -10.44 1.91
N GLU A 130 -23.25 -10.08 1.26
CA GLU A 130 -23.74 -10.74 0.05
C GLU A 130 -23.33 -9.92 -1.19
N PRO A 131 -22.51 -10.47 -2.10
CA PRO A 131 -22.08 -9.75 -3.29
C PRO A 131 -23.27 -9.45 -4.22
N PHE A 132 -23.50 -8.16 -4.51
CA PHE A 132 -24.52 -7.73 -5.46
C PHE A 132 -23.91 -6.82 -6.55
N PRO A 133 -23.91 -7.23 -7.84
CA PRO A 133 -23.36 -6.41 -8.91
C PRO A 133 -24.30 -5.25 -9.24
N LYS A 134 -23.89 -4.03 -8.90
CA LYS A 134 -24.70 -2.81 -9.12
C LYS A 134 -24.74 -2.40 -10.60
N ASN A 135 -23.69 -2.68 -11.36
CA ASN A 135 -23.67 -2.53 -12.82
C ASN A 135 -23.27 -3.86 -13.52
N PRO A 136 -24.20 -4.82 -13.70
CA PRO A 136 -23.86 -6.17 -14.17
C PRO A 136 -23.11 -6.24 -15.50
N ALA A 137 -23.41 -5.34 -16.45
CA ALA A 137 -22.73 -5.27 -17.75
C ALA A 137 -21.26 -4.84 -17.61
N ILE A 138 -20.99 -3.79 -16.82
CA ILE A 138 -19.64 -3.31 -16.52
C ILE A 138 -18.86 -4.38 -15.77
N SER A 139 -19.44 -4.94 -14.70
CA SER A 139 -18.80 -6.02 -13.93
C SER A 139 -18.51 -7.24 -14.80
N LYS A 140 -19.38 -7.57 -15.77
CA LYS A 140 -19.14 -8.66 -16.72
C LYS A 140 -17.92 -8.36 -17.58
N VAL A 141 -17.88 -7.21 -18.24
CA VAL A 141 -16.73 -6.84 -19.06
C VAL A 141 -15.44 -6.88 -18.24
N PHE A 142 -15.42 -6.25 -17.06
CA PHE A 142 -14.25 -6.21 -16.18
C PHE A 142 -13.72 -7.61 -15.82
N ARG A 143 -14.60 -8.59 -15.60
CA ARG A 143 -14.19 -9.98 -15.37
C ARG A 143 -13.62 -10.62 -16.63
N GLU A 144 -14.30 -10.48 -17.77
CA GLU A 144 -13.88 -11.08 -19.05
C GLU A 144 -12.51 -10.57 -19.51
N ILE A 145 -12.17 -9.30 -19.22
CA ILE A 145 -10.87 -8.70 -19.55
C ILE A 145 -9.85 -8.76 -18.39
N GLY A 146 -10.18 -9.40 -17.28
CA GLY A 146 -9.25 -9.66 -16.17
C GLY A 146 -9.02 -8.50 -15.19
N LEU A 147 -9.80 -7.41 -15.26
CA LEU A 147 -9.69 -6.26 -14.35
C LEU A 147 -10.32 -6.54 -12.97
N ALA A 148 -11.31 -7.43 -12.88
CA ALA A 148 -11.95 -7.83 -11.63
C ALA A 148 -12.00 -9.35 -11.46
N ASP A 149 -11.96 -9.81 -10.21
CA ASP A 149 -12.12 -11.23 -9.89
C ASP A 149 -13.61 -11.64 -9.82
N GLU A 150 -13.86 -12.94 -9.66
CA GLU A 150 -15.22 -13.46 -9.44
C GLU A 150 -15.88 -12.86 -8.18
N LEU A 151 -17.21 -12.78 -8.20
CA LEU A 151 -18.01 -12.20 -7.11
C LEU A 151 -17.68 -12.86 -5.75
N GLY A 152 -17.33 -12.04 -4.76
CA GLY A 152 -17.17 -12.46 -3.36
C GLY A 152 -15.74 -12.75 -2.90
N SER A 153 -14.75 -12.73 -3.80
CA SER A 153 -13.32 -12.76 -3.40
C SER A 153 -12.79 -11.38 -3.01
N GLY A 154 -13.38 -10.32 -3.57
CA GLY A 154 -12.89 -8.96 -3.51
C GLY A 154 -12.62 -8.41 -2.12
N MET A 155 -13.67 -8.33 -1.28
CA MET A 155 -13.51 -7.89 0.11
C MET A 155 -12.49 -8.76 0.87
N ARG A 156 -12.52 -10.09 0.72
CA ARG A 156 -11.57 -10.99 1.42
C ARG A 156 -10.13 -10.71 1.01
N ASN A 157 -9.89 -10.49 -0.28
CA ASN A 157 -8.59 -10.13 -0.81
C ASN A 157 -8.13 -8.78 -0.27
N THR A 158 -9.01 -7.76 -0.26
CA THR A 158 -8.66 -6.45 0.32
C THR A 158 -8.29 -6.59 1.79
N TYR A 159 -9.05 -7.34 2.60
CA TYR A 159 -8.70 -7.60 4.00
C TYR A 159 -7.32 -8.24 4.13
N LYS A 160 -7.09 -9.34 3.39
CA LYS A 160 -5.82 -10.07 3.41
C LYS A 160 -4.63 -9.16 3.05
N TYR A 161 -4.68 -8.47 1.91
CA TYR A 161 -3.54 -7.69 1.45
C TYR A 161 -3.37 -6.40 2.23
N THR A 162 -4.45 -5.78 2.73
CA THR A 162 -4.33 -4.62 3.62
C THR A 162 -3.64 -5.01 4.92
N GLN A 163 -4.02 -6.15 5.53
CA GLN A 163 -3.36 -6.64 6.74
C GLN A 163 -1.86 -6.90 6.49
N LEU A 164 -1.51 -7.47 5.35
CA LEU A 164 -0.12 -7.72 4.99
C LEU A 164 0.67 -6.42 4.69
N TYR A 165 0.04 -5.45 4.03
CA TYR A 165 0.67 -4.19 3.61
C TYR A 165 0.81 -3.20 4.77
N SER A 166 -0.27 -2.95 5.51
CA SER A 166 -0.34 -1.93 6.56
C SER A 166 -0.39 -2.47 7.98
N GLY A 167 -0.68 -3.75 8.18
CA GLY A 167 -0.86 -4.35 9.52
C GLY A 167 -2.22 -4.06 10.16
N GLN A 168 -3.12 -3.40 9.44
CA GLN A 168 -4.44 -3.01 9.90
C GLN A 168 -5.53 -3.53 8.95
N ASN A 169 -6.78 -3.50 9.40
CA ASN A 169 -7.93 -3.89 8.59
C ASN A 169 -8.45 -2.72 7.76
N PRO A 170 -8.95 -2.98 6.53
CA PRO A 170 -9.70 -1.99 5.79
C PRO A 170 -11.07 -1.75 6.43
N LEU A 171 -11.67 -0.60 6.12
CA LEU A 171 -13.06 -0.28 6.48
C LEU A 171 -13.87 -0.04 5.20
N PHE A 172 -15.06 -0.64 5.13
CA PHE A 172 -16.03 -0.42 4.07
C PHE A 172 -17.32 0.11 4.70
N GLU A 173 -17.74 1.31 4.33
CA GLU A 173 -18.97 1.94 4.82
C GLU A 173 -19.98 2.03 3.66
N GLU A 174 -21.11 1.35 3.83
CA GLU A 174 -22.25 1.43 2.91
C GLU A 174 -23.18 2.57 3.33
N GLY A 175 -23.52 3.41 2.36
CA GLY A 175 -24.55 4.43 2.43
C GLY A 175 -24.76 5.03 1.04
N ASP A 176 -25.42 6.19 0.95
CA ASP A 176 -25.57 6.91 -0.33
C ASP A 176 -24.23 7.21 -1.00
N ILE A 177 -23.20 7.40 -0.17
CA ILE A 177 -21.79 7.36 -0.57
C ILE A 177 -21.20 6.08 -0.02
N PHE A 178 -20.67 5.26 -0.91
CA PHE A 178 -19.85 4.12 -0.51
C PHE A 178 -18.43 4.60 -0.25
N ARG A 179 -17.88 4.26 0.93
CA ARG A 179 -16.51 4.62 1.31
C ARG A 179 -15.69 3.37 1.60
N THR A 180 -14.51 3.29 0.98
CA THR A 180 -13.47 2.32 1.32
C THR A 180 -12.29 3.05 1.92
N ILE A 181 -11.80 2.59 3.07
CA ILE A 181 -10.61 3.11 3.73
C ILE A 181 -9.58 1.99 3.85
N ILE A 182 -8.42 2.21 3.24
CA ILE A 182 -7.25 1.33 3.35
C ILE A 182 -6.20 2.05 4.21
N PRO A 183 -5.98 1.66 5.46
CA PRO A 183 -4.89 2.23 6.26
C PRO A 183 -3.53 1.94 5.61
N LEU A 184 -2.58 2.87 5.79
CA LEU A 184 -1.22 2.82 5.28
C LEU A 184 -0.20 2.92 6.42
N LYS A 185 1.00 2.37 6.19
CA LYS A 185 2.18 2.69 7.00
C LYS A 185 2.82 3.96 6.45
N LYS A 186 3.49 4.75 7.28
CA LYS A 186 4.24 5.94 6.83
C LYS A 186 5.21 5.62 5.69
N ILE A 187 5.88 4.47 5.73
CA ILE A 187 6.82 4.04 4.68
C ILE A 187 6.14 3.80 3.32
N ALA A 188 4.82 3.62 3.27
CA ALA A 188 4.09 3.43 2.02
C ALA A 188 4.07 4.69 1.15
N THR A 189 4.20 5.89 1.72
CA THR A 189 4.14 7.17 0.98
C THR A 189 5.41 8.02 1.11
N GLN A 190 6.45 7.46 1.74
CA GLN A 190 7.76 8.12 1.83
C GLN A 190 8.47 8.16 0.47
N LYS A 191 8.87 9.35 0.03
CA LYS A 191 9.64 9.53 -1.22
C LYS A 191 11.07 9.00 -1.02
N VAL A 192 11.44 7.96 -1.75
CA VAL A 192 12.84 7.49 -1.85
C VAL A 192 13.61 8.42 -2.80
N GLY A 193 14.52 9.24 -2.28
CA GLY A 193 15.41 10.11 -3.09
C GLY A 193 15.60 11.55 -2.60
N GLY A 194 14.84 12.00 -1.59
CA GLY A 194 15.17 13.20 -0.81
C GLY A 194 15.79 12.79 0.52
N GLY A 195 16.92 13.36 0.89
CA GLY A 195 17.72 12.95 2.05
C GLY A 195 16.91 12.79 3.34
N ASN A 196 16.61 11.55 3.67
CA ASN A 196 16.40 10.93 4.99
C ASN A 196 15.68 9.63 4.72
N VAL A 197 16.40 8.52 4.82
CA VAL A 197 15.87 7.17 4.66
C VAL A 197 15.38 6.72 6.05
N PRO A 198 14.07 6.58 6.30
CA PRO A 198 13.59 6.04 7.56
C PRO A 198 13.47 4.53 7.38
N HIS A 199 14.47 3.79 7.85
CA HIS A 199 14.40 2.34 7.98
C HIS A 199 13.76 2.01 9.33
N ASP A 200 12.42 1.95 9.37
CA ASP A 200 11.70 1.43 10.53
C ASP A 200 11.48 -0.09 10.37
N VAL A 201 12.41 -0.84 10.96
CA VAL A 201 12.21 -2.25 11.37
C VAL A 201 11.82 -2.20 12.87
N PRO A 202 10.77 -2.90 13.35
CA PRO A 202 10.31 -2.70 14.72
C PRO A 202 11.28 -3.24 15.78
N HIS A 203 11.70 -2.29 16.61
CA HIS A 203 11.82 -2.31 18.06
C HIS A 203 13.09 -2.82 18.77
N SER A 204 13.55 -1.89 19.63
CA SER A 204 14.44 -1.98 20.78
C SER A 204 15.93 -2.06 20.51
N VAL A 205 16.55 -0.91 20.19
CA VAL A 205 17.96 -0.64 20.50
C VAL A 205 18.21 0.86 20.70
N PRO A 206 19.06 1.28 21.67
CA PRO A 206 19.23 2.68 22.05
C PRO A 206 19.61 3.57 20.88
N HIS A 207 19.00 4.74 20.86
CA HIS A 207 19.00 5.72 19.78
C HIS A 207 20.26 6.60 19.80
N ASP A 208 21.45 6.01 19.91
CA ASP A 208 22.72 6.74 19.81
C ASP A 208 23.61 6.09 18.74
N VAL A 209 23.64 6.70 17.56
CA VAL A 209 24.62 6.35 16.52
C VAL A 209 26.01 6.68 17.09
N PRO A 210 26.94 5.70 17.18
CA PRO A 210 28.27 5.95 17.71
C PRO A 210 29.02 7.03 16.92
N GLN A 211 29.31 8.16 17.56
CA GLN A 211 30.13 9.23 16.98
C GLN A 211 31.63 8.95 17.19
N GLY A 212 31.97 8.08 18.14
CA GLY A 212 33.34 7.65 18.47
C GLY A 212 33.63 6.15 18.28
N ARG A 213 34.92 5.79 18.23
CA ARG A 213 35.38 4.39 18.08
C ARG A 213 35.00 3.53 19.29
N ASP A 214 35.09 4.07 20.50
CA ASP A 214 34.77 3.35 21.74
C ASP A 214 33.26 3.11 21.88
N GLU A 215 32.44 4.08 21.47
CA GLU A 215 30.99 3.95 21.38
C GLU A 215 30.59 2.86 20.36
N LEU A 216 31.34 2.73 19.26
CA LEU A 216 31.08 1.69 18.25
C LEU A 216 31.37 0.30 18.80
N ILE A 217 32.41 0.16 19.64
CA ILE A 217 32.73 -1.11 20.30
C ILE A 217 31.62 -1.50 21.28
N GLU A 218 31.14 -0.57 22.10
CA GLU A 218 30.05 -0.84 23.06
C GLU A 218 28.73 -1.12 22.35
N PHE A 219 28.44 -0.43 21.25
CA PHE A 219 27.30 -0.74 20.38
C PHE A 219 27.36 -2.17 19.84
N ILE A 220 28.52 -2.59 19.30
CA ILE A 220 28.72 -3.95 18.78
C ILE A 220 28.47 -4.99 19.89
N LYS A 221 29.03 -4.78 21.09
CA LYS A 221 28.82 -5.70 22.23
C LYS A 221 27.34 -5.77 22.63
N ALA A 222 26.64 -4.63 22.67
CA ALA A 222 25.22 -4.59 22.97
C ALA A 222 24.37 -5.36 21.96
N GLN A 223 24.63 -5.18 20.66
CA GLN A 223 23.94 -5.90 19.58
C GLN A 223 24.17 -7.41 19.65
N VAL A 224 25.40 -7.84 19.93
CA VAL A 224 25.74 -9.25 20.08
C VAL A 224 25.04 -9.86 21.30
N ARG A 225 24.93 -9.14 22.43
CA ARG A 225 24.19 -9.61 23.62
C ARG A 225 22.70 -9.81 23.33
N LEU A 226 22.11 -8.94 22.50
CA LEU A 226 20.69 -9.04 22.12
C LEU A 226 20.43 -10.17 21.12
N ASN A 227 21.32 -10.34 20.15
CA ASN A 227 21.23 -11.40 19.16
C ASN A 227 22.62 -11.92 18.81
N ASN A 228 23.00 -13.05 19.41
CA ASN A 228 24.29 -13.68 19.14
C ASN A 228 24.45 -14.18 17.70
N LYS A 229 23.40 -14.22 16.87
CA LYS A 229 23.46 -14.56 15.44
C LYS A 229 23.43 -13.34 14.52
N ILE A 230 23.56 -12.13 15.06
CA ILE A 230 23.52 -10.91 14.27
C ILE A 230 24.62 -10.90 13.19
N THR A 231 24.25 -10.49 11.97
CA THR A 231 25.18 -10.42 10.84
C THR A 231 26.01 -9.14 10.92
N ARG A 232 27.22 -9.17 10.36
CA ARG A 232 28.07 -7.96 10.25
C ARG A 232 27.37 -6.85 9.47
N GLN A 233 26.50 -7.21 8.54
CA GLN A 233 25.68 -6.27 7.77
C GLN A 233 24.62 -5.60 8.65
N ALA A 234 23.90 -6.37 9.47
CA ALA A 234 22.92 -5.80 10.39
C ALA A 234 23.57 -4.90 11.45
N ILE A 235 24.77 -5.26 11.96
CA ILE A 235 25.54 -4.38 12.85
C ILE A 235 25.92 -3.08 12.13
N ALA A 236 26.38 -3.15 10.88
CA ALA A 236 26.79 -2.00 10.09
C ALA A 236 25.62 -1.05 9.80
N GLU A 237 24.46 -1.60 9.46
CA GLU A 237 23.21 -0.88 9.27
C GLU A 237 22.76 -0.19 10.58
N GLY A 238 22.79 -0.91 11.70
CA GLY A 238 22.43 -0.36 13.01
C GLY A 238 23.38 0.73 13.52
N ALA A 239 24.67 0.64 13.17
CA ALA A 239 25.69 1.61 13.54
C ALA A 239 25.86 2.76 12.55
N GLY A 240 25.20 2.72 11.38
CA GLY A 240 25.36 3.73 10.33
C GLY A 240 26.77 3.80 9.72
N VAL A 241 27.54 2.72 9.75
CA VAL A 241 28.92 2.66 9.22
C VAL A 241 29.08 1.56 8.17
N SER A 242 30.18 1.58 7.41
CA SER A 242 30.44 0.53 6.42
C SER A 242 30.68 -0.84 7.06
N VAL A 243 30.29 -1.93 6.39
CA VAL A 243 30.62 -3.31 6.81
C VAL A 243 32.13 -3.50 7.00
N LYS A 244 32.95 -2.80 6.21
CA LYS A 244 34.42 -2.80 6.33
C LYS A 244 34.89 -2.17 7.65
N THR A 245 34.21 -1.12 8.12
CA THR A 245 34.45 -0.50 9.43
C THR A 245 34.15 -1.51 10.54
N ILE A 246 32.99 -2.17 10.49
CA ILE A 246 32.61 -3.22 11.46
C ILE A 246 33.61 -4.37 11.46
N GLN A 247 34.03 -4.86 10.29
CA GLN A 247 35.04 -5.92 10.19
C GLN A 247 36.39 -5.54 10.81
N ARG A 248 36.79 -4.26 10.71
CA ARG A 248 38.00 -3.76 11.35
C ARG A 248 37.83 -3.69 12.87
N THR A 249 36.75 -3.07 13.34
CA THR A 249 36.47 -2.91 14.78
C THR A 249 36.31 -4.26 15.49
N LEU A 250 35.64 -5.24 14.87
CA LEU A 250 35.45 -6.58 15.44
C LEU A 250 36.79 -7.31 15.72
N LYS A 251 37.85 -7.02 14.96
CA LYS A 251 39.18 -7.61 15.20
C LYS A 251 39.91 -7.02 16.39
N GLU A 252 39.44 -5.87 16.88
CA GLU A 252 40.07 -5.09 17.95
C GLU A 252 39.37 -5.33 19.30
N ILE A 253 38.25 -6.07 19.31
CA ILE A 253 37.53 -6.46 20.51
C ILE A 253 38.07 -7.81 20.98
N ASP A 254 39.03 -7.77 21.91
CA ASP A 254 39.75 -8.98 22.38
C ASP A 254 38.83 -10.05 22.98
N ASN A 255 37.68 -9.64 23.49
CA ASN A 255 36.76 -10.49 24.24
C ASN A 255 35.54 -10.96 23.42
N LEU A 256 35.53 -10.75 22.10
CA LEU A 256 34.44 -11.14 21.20
C LEU A 256 34.93 -12.07 20.09
N LYS A 257 34.31 -13.25 19.94
CA LYS A 257 34.69 -14.25 18.92
C LYS A 257 33.48 -14.76 18.16
N TYR A 258 33.67 -15.08 16.88
CA TYR A 258 32.66 -15.78 16.08
C TYR A 258 32.98 -17.27 16.07
N VAL A 259 32.04 -18.09 16.54
CA VAL A 259 32.17 -19.55 16.62
C VAL A 259 31.28 -20.19 15.55
N GLY A 260 31.85 -21.08 14.75
CA GLY A 260 31.17 -21.77 13.64
C GLY A 260 31.51 -21.21 12.25
N SER A 261 30.83 -21.72 11.22
CA SER A 261 31.10 -21.39 9.81
C SER A 261 29.84 -21.01 9.05
N GLY A 262 29.88 -19.92 8.29
CA GLY A 262 28.76 -19.50 7.44
C GLY A 262 27.52 -19.11 8.26
N ASN A 263 26.33 -19.55 7.82
CA ASN A 263 25.05 -19.15 8.43
C ASN A 263 24.69 -19.93 9.70
N SER A 264 25.50 -20.90 10.13
CA SER A 264 25.27 -21.70 11.34
C SER A 264 26.05 -21.22 12.56
N GLY A 265 26.92 -20.22 12.42
CA GLY A 265 27.74 -19.70 13.51
C GLY A 265 27.06 -18.59 14.33
N HIS A 266 27.64 -18.30 15.50
CA HIS A 266 27.19 -17.27 16.43
C HIS A 266 28.38 -16.54 17.06
N TRP A 267 28.12 -15.38 17.64
CA TRP A 267 29.07 -14.56 18.40
C TRP A 267 29.06 -14.97 19.88
N GLU A 268 30.25 -15.12 20.46
CA GLU A 268 30.48 -15.33 21.88
C GLU A 268 31.26 -14.14 22.44
N LEU A 269 30.67 -13.47 23.42
CA LEU A 269 31.30 -12.40 24.18
C LEU A 269 31.71 -12.99 25.54
N ASN A 270 33.00 -13.03 25.81
CA ASN A 270 33.54 -13.46 27.10
C ASN A 270 33.67 -12.21 27.97
N GLU A 271 32.98 -12.14 29.10
CA GLU A 271 33.12 -11.05 30.07
C GLU A 271 34.34 -11.24 30.99
#